data_AF-A0A6I7WG89-F1
#
_entry.id   AF-A0A6I7WG89-F1
#
_cell.length_a   1.000
_cell.length_b   1.000
_cell.length_c   1.000
_cell.angle_alpha   90.00
_cell.angle_beta   90.00
_cell.angle_gamma   90.00
#
_symmetry.space_group_name_H-M   'P 1'
#
loop_
_entity.id
_entity.type
_entity.pdbx_description
1 polymer ?
#
loop_
_entity_poly.entity_id
_entity_poly.type
_entity_poly.pdbx_seq_one_letter_code
_entity_poly.pdbx_strand_id
1 'polypeptide(L)'
;MSNSVIINDASLPFSSSVDCKSELEDFFEIIHYADSSGVRFNQADDRHGNWNTLNYAEGFVFGEWINHIDKNISLIVKNVISKVHCPIIELEEDKREALSGMLFMLSRDRNLEVTSLGVASNIDSHAISFLSHNNWASNPISIVRQWEENEEWKEQLIDVPNISSLE
;
A
#
# COMPACT_ATOMS: atom_id res chain seq x y z
N MET A 1 10.76 -15.35 -5.70
CA MET A 1 9.57 -14.62 -6.16
C MET A 1 8.33 -15.36 -5.69
N SER A 2 7.90 -15.02 -4.48
CA SER A 2 6.56 -15.34 -4.02
C SER A 2 5.57 -14.63 -4.96
N ASN A 3 4.54 -15.33 -5.43
CA ASN A 3 3.49 -14.73 -6.27
C ASN A 3 2.53 -13.95 -5.36
N SER A 4 3.07 -12.95 -4.66
CA SER A 4 2.34 -12.18 -3.66
C SER A 4 2.65 -10.69 -3.74
N VAL A 5 1.68 -9.92 -3.26
CA VAL A 5 1.71 -8.46 -3.20
C VAL A 5 1.32 -7.99 -1.81
N ILE A 6 1.82 -6.83 -1.42
CA ILE A 6 1.40 -6.07 -0.24
C ILE A 6 0.91 -4.70 -0.71
N ILE A 7 -0.19 -4.21 -0.14
CA ILE A 7 -0.64 -2.84 -0.43
C ILE A 7 0.16 -1.87 0.44
N ASN A 8 0.77 -0.87 -0.19
CA ASN A 8 1.50 0.21 0.47
C ASN A 8 0.52 1.26 0.99
N ASP A 9 0.05 1.10 2.21
CA ASP A 9 -0.88 2.02 2.88
C ASP A 9 -0.32 3.42 3.11
N ALA A 10 1.00 3.57 3.26
CA ALA A 10 1.68 4.87 3.35
C ALA A 10 1.52 5.73 2.08
N SER A 11 1.02 5.15 0.99
CA SER A 11 0.63 5.89 -0.21
C SER A 11 -0.77 6.51 -0.15
N LEU A 12 -1.42 6.54 1.01
CA LEU A 12 -2.58 7.39 1.29
C LEU A 12 -2.24 8.43 2.38
N PRO A 13 -2.99 9.54 2.48
CA PRO A 13 -4.06 9.97 1.58
C PRO A 13 -3.55 10.68 0.31
N PHE A 14 -4.43 10.84 -0.67
CA PHE A 14 -4.32 11.80 -1.78
C PHE A 14 -4.37 13.23 -1.27
N SER A 15 -3.61 14.11 -1.93
CA SER A 15 -3.57 15.54 -1.62
C SER A 15 -4.88 16.26 -1.97
N SER A 16 -5.66 15.71 -2.91
CA SER A 16 -6.96 16.25 -3.29
C SER A 16 -7.96 15.14 -3.64
N SER A 17 -9.25 15.43 -3.46
CA SER A 17 -10.32 14.53 -3.88
C SER A 17 -10.47 14.44 -5.41
N VAL A 18 -9.88 15.36 -6.16
CA VAL A 18 -9.86 15.32 -7.63
C VAL A 18 -8.86 14.28 -8.10
N ASP A 19 -7.62 14.34 -7.60
CA ASP A 19 -6.57 13.36 -7.93
C ASP A 19 -6.96 11.97 -7.42
N CYS A 20 -7.58 11.89 -6.24
CA CYS A 20 -8.15 10.64 -5.75
C CYS A 20 -9.13 10.03 -6.76
N LYS A 21 -10.00 10.82 -7.39
CA LYS A 21 -10.99 10.27 -8.33
C LYS A 21 -10.35 9.79 -9.63
N SER A 22 -9.29 10.44 -10.12
CA SER A 22 -8.64 10.04 -11.37
C SER A 22 -7.82 8.77 -11.20
N GLU A 23 -7.11 8.61 -10.08
CA GLU A 23 -6.16 7.50 -9.92
C GLU A 23 -6.73 6.28 -9.18
N LEU A 24 -7.83 6.45 -8.44
CA LEU A 24 -8.37 5.36 -7.62
C LEU A 24 -8.97 4.24 -8.47
N GLU A 25 -9.49 4.55 -9.67
CA GLU A 25 -9.98 3.53 -10.61
C GLU A 25 -8.85 2.56 -10.99
N ASP A 26 -7.73 3.10 -11.47
CA ASP A 26 -6.54 2.34 -11.87
C ASP A 26 -6.02 1.45 -10.72
N PHE A 27 -6.00 1.97 -9.49
CA PHE A 27 -5.61 1.20 -8.32
C PHE A 27 -6.48 -0.06 -8.12
N PHE A 28 -7.80 0.07 -8.24
CA PHE A 28 -8.70 -1.09 -8.12
C PHE A 28 -8.60 -2.04 -9.32
N GLU A 29 -8.29 -1.54 -10.51
CA GLU A 29 -8.00 -2.38 -11.67
C GLU A 29 -6.74 -3.23 -11.47
N ILE A 30 -5.66 -2.66 -10.91
CA ILE A 30 -4.43 -3.40 -10.57
C ILE A 30 -4.74 -4.55 -9.62
N ILE A 31 -5.48 -4.28 -8.54
CA ILE A 31 -5.87 -5.31 -7.57
C ILE A 31 -6.72 -6.38 -8.23
N HIS A 32 -7.69 -5.98 -9.06
CA HIS A 32 -8.56 -6.92 -9.74
C HIS A 32 -7.80 -7.83 -10.72
N TYR A 33 -6.84 -7.28 -11.46
CA TYR A 33 -5.98 -8.04 -12.36
C TYR A 33 -5.08 -9.04 -11.58
N ALA A 34 -4.50 -8.59 -10.47
CA ALA A 34 -3.69 -9.45 -9.59
C ALA A 34 -4.52 -10.60 -8.97
N ASP A 35 -5.72 -10.31 -8.43
CA ASP A 35 -6.66 -11.33 -7.92
C ASP A 35 -7.04 -12.34 -9.02
N SER A 36 -7.41 -11.84 -10.20
CA SER A 36 -7.79 -12.67 -11.35
C SER A 36 -6.65 -13.56 -11.86
N SER A 37 -5.40 -13.15 -11.63
CA SER A 37 -4.19 -13.89 -11.97
C SER A 37 -3.73 -14.86 -10.86
N GLY A 38 -4.48 -14.97 -9.75
CA GLY A 38 -4.15 -15.84 -8.62
C GLY A 38 -2.96 -15.35 -7.79
N VAL A 39 -2.65 -14.05 -7.84
CA VAL A 39 -1.64 -13.43 -6.96
C VAL A 39 -2.21 -13.35 -5.54
N ARG A 40 -1.39 -13.71 -4.55
CA ARG A 40 -1.79 -13.67 -3.14
C ARG A 40 -1.58 -12.27 -2.56
N PHE A 41 -2.57 -11.77 -1.84
CA PHE A 41 -2.43 -10.53 -1.08
C PHE A 41 -1.91 -10.87 0.31
N ASN A 42 -0.65 -10.55 0.57
CA ASN A 42 -0.09 -10.58 1.90
C ASN A 42 -0.46 -9.29 2.63
N GLN A 43 -0.47 -9.38 3.95
CA GLN A 43 -0.74 -8.25 4.81
C GLN A 43 0.49 -8.00 5.68
N ALA A 44 0.70 -6.74 6.06
CA ALA A 44 1.71 -6.40 7.04
C ALA A 44 1.31 -6.91 8.44
N ASP A 45 0.02 -7.05 8.71
CA ASP A 45 -0.56 -7.58 9.94
C ASP A 45 -1.78 -8.49 9.67
N ASP A 46 -2.25 -9.25 10.68
CA ASP A 46 -3.46 -10.08 10.55
C ASP A 46 -4.78 -9.28 10.70
N ARG A 47 -4.74 -7.95 10.60
CA ARG A 47 -5.92 -7.11 10.83
C ARG A 47 -6.51 -6.66 9.50
N HIS A 48 -7.82 -6.38 9.50
CA HIS A 48 -8.52 -6.00 8.28
C HIS A 48 -9.22 -4.67 8.43
N GLY A 49 -8.90 -3.74 7.51
CA GLY A 49 -9.56 -2.46 7.45
C GLY A 49 -10.93 -2.62 6.81
N ASN A 50 -11.61 -1.49 6.64
CA ASN A 50 -12.78 -1.42 5.78
C ASN A 50 -12.47 -0.46 4.65
N TRP A 51 -12.58 -0.94 3.40
CA TRP A 51 -12.37 -0.13 2.21
C TRP A 51 -13.22 1.15 2.20
N ASN A 52 -14.39 1.15 2.86
CA ASN A 52 -15.26 2.32 2.96
C ASN A 52 -14.81 3.35 4.01
N THR A 53 -13.90 2.98 4.92
CA THR A 53 -13.45 3.83 6.04
C THR A 53 -12.02 4.32 5.87
N LEU A 54 -11.32 3.93 4.79
CA LEU A 54 -9.99 4.45 4.49
C LEU A 54 -10.08 5.96 4.24
N ASN A 55 -9.09 6.68 4.76
CA ASN A 55 -8.89 8.08 4.43
C ASN A 55 -8.21 8.18 3.06
N TYR A 56 -9.02 8.20 1.99
CA TYR A 56 -8.48 8.36 0.64
C TYR A 56 -8.05 9.78 0.36
N ALA A 57 -8.85 10.78 0.73
CA ALA A 57 -8.54 12.20 0.60
C ALA A 57 -9.47 13.01 1.51
N GLU A 58 -9.08 14.23 1.87
CA GLU A 58 -9.96 15.13 2.62
C GLU A 58 -11.28 15.37 1.86
N GLY A 59 -12.40 15.13 2.54
CA GLY A 59 -13.75 15.30 1.99
C GLY A 59 -14.17 14.28 0.94
N PHE A 60 -13.36 13.25 0.65
CA PHE A 60 -13.73 12.18 -0.27
C PHE A 60 -14.62 11.13 0.41
N VAL A 61 -15.74 10.78 -0.22
CA VAL A 61 -16.69 9.78 0.28
C VAL A 61 -16.71 8.58 -0.66
N PHE A 62 -16.04 7.50 -0.26
CA PHE A 62 -15.86 6.29 -1.09
C PHE A 62 -17.17 5.67 -1.57
N GLY A 63 -18.16 5.58 -0.69
CA GLY A 63 -19.48 5.05 -1.02
C GLY A 63 -20.24 5.90 -2.06
N GLU A 64 -20.08 7.21 -2.03
CA GLU A 64 -20.66 8.08 -3.06
C GLU A 64 -19.91 7.91 -4.38
N TRP A 65 -18.58 7.90 -4.35
CA TRP A 65 -17.75 7.71 -5.54
C TRP A 65 -18.09 6.41 -6.29
N ILE A 66 -18.16 5.26 -5.61
CA ILE A 66 -18.52 3.95 -6.22
C ILE A 66 -19.84 3.98 -6.97
N ASN A 67 -20.80 4.79 -6.52
CA ASN A 67 -22.13 4.89 -7.12
C ASN A 67 -22.19 5.84 -8.32
N HIS A 68 -21.15 6.66 -8.55
CA HIS A 68 -21.11 7.66 -9.62
C HIS A 68 -20.06 7.38 -10.71
N ILE A 69 -19.16 6.42 -10.50
CA ILE A 69 -18.21 5.94 -11.53
C ILE A 69 -18.89 5.05 -12.56
N ASP A 70 -18.18 4.75 -13.66
CA ASP A 70 -18.66 3.85 -14.70
C ASP A 70 -19.12 2.50 -14.12
N LYS A 71 -20.15 1.92 -14.72
CA LYS A 71 -20.77 0.69 -14.21
C LYS A 71 -19.80 -0.50 -14.20
N ASN A 72 -18.92 -0.61 -15.18
CA ASN A 72 -17.95 -1.70 -15.24
C ASN A 72 -16.89 -1.51 -14.15
N ILE A 73 -16.39 -0.30 -13.98
CA ILE A 73 -15.43 0.03 -12.91
C ILE A 73 -16.07 -0.18 -11.53
N SER A 74 -17.31 0.25 -11.32
CA SER A 74 -18.07 -0.01 -10.08
C SER A 74 -18.17 -1.51 -9.77
N LEU A 75 -18.34 -2.37 -10.79
CA LEU A 75 -18.34 -3.82 -10.61
C LEU A 75 -16.96 -4.36 -10.25
N ILE A 76 -15.89 -3.84 -10.86
CA ILE A 76 -14.50 -4.17 -10.52
C ILE A 76 -14.22 -3.85 -9.04
N VAL A 77 -14.51 -2.61 -8.62
CA VAL A 77 -14.31 -2.17 -7.23
C VAL A 77 -15.12 -3.06 -6.28
N LYS A 78 -16.40 -3.33 -6.57
CA LYS A 78 -17.25 -4.21 -5.76
C LYS A 78 -16.70 -5.63 -5.65
N ASN A 79 -16.11 -6.15 -6.74
CA ASN A 79 -15.46 -7.46 -6.73
C ASN A 79 -14.25 -7.46 -5.80
N VAL A 80 -13.38 -6.45 -5.93
CA VAL A 80 -12.18 -6.29 -5.10
C VAL A 80 -12.55 -6.21 -3.62
N ILE A 81 -13.43 -5.28 -3.22
CA ILE A 81 -13.77 -5.11 -1.80
C ILE A 81 -14.44 -6.33 -1.17
N SER A 82 -14.99 -7.24 -1.98
CA SER A 82 -15.62 -8.48 -1.51
C SER A 82 -14.64 -9.65 -1.32
N LYS A 83 -13.48 -9.62 -1.96
CA LYS A 83 -12.51 -10.73 -2.00
C LYS A 83 -11.17 -10.39 -1.39
N VAL A 84 -10.71 -9.17 -1.59
CA VAL A 84 -9.41 -8.70 -1.15
C VAL A 84 -9.60 -7.93 0.14
N HIS A 85 -8.96 -8.40 1.19
CA HIS A 85 -8.99 -7.72 2.47
C HIS A 85 -8.34 -6.34 2.35
N CYS A 86 -8.99 -5.35 2.96
CA CYS A 86 -8.46 -4.00 3.05
C CYS A 86 -7.21 -4.00 3.95
N PRO A 87 -6.09 -3.42 3.51
CA PRO A 87 -4.94 -3.21 4.39
C PRO A 87 -5.35 -2.28 5.53
N ILE A 88 -4.90 -2.56 6.76
CA ILE A 88 -5.06 -1.62 7.88
C ILE A 88 -3.94 -0.58 7.86
N ILE A 89 -4.30 0.65 8.20
CA ILE A 89 -3.42 1.80 8.48
C ILE A 89 -3.18 1.88 10.00
N GLU A 90 -2.72 0.81 10.65
CA GLU A 90 -2.59 0.76 12.12
C GLU A 90 -1.90 -0.55 12.57
N LEU A 91 -0.59 -0.47 12.85
CA LEU A 91 0.13 -1.52 13.55
C LEU A 91 -0.16 -1.40 15.06
N GLU A 92 -0.56 -2.49 15.71
CA GLU A 92 -0.51 -2.53 17.19
C GLU A 92 0.92 -2.39 17.69
N GLU A 93 1.09 -1.79 18.87
CA GLU A 93 2.39 -1.65 19.53
C GLU A 93 3.12 -3.00 19.69
N ASP A 94 2.42 -4.08 20.00
CA ASP A 94 2.97 -5.43 20.19
C ASP A 94 3.40 -6.12 18.88
N LYS A 95 2.77 -5.79 17.74
CA LYS A 95 3.20 -6.26 16.41
C LYS A 95 4.29 -5.37 15.80
N ARG A 96 4.31 -4.08 16.13
CA ARG A 96 5.47 -3.19 15.93
C ARG A 96 6.68 -3.70 16.73
N GLU A 97 6.44 -4.30 17.89
CA GLU A 97 7.44 -5.09 18.65
C GLU A 97 7.76 -6.47 18.02
N ALA A 98 6.97 -7.02 17.09
CA ALA A 98 7.37 -8.23 16.34
C ALA A 98 8.26 -7.89 15.13
N LEU A 99 8.14 -6.68 14.60
CA LEU A 99 9.12 -6.00 13.73
C LEU A 99 10.28 -5.40 14.55
N SER A 100 10.33 -5.67 15.87
CA SER A 100 11.13 -4.94 16.86
C SER A 100 12.58 -4.78 16.47
N GLY A 101 12.97 -3.51 16.44
CA GLY A 101 14.32 -3.06 16.16
C GLY A 101 14.47 -2.46 14.78
N MET A 102 13.50 -2.59 13.88
CA MET A 102 13.60 -2.04 12.52
C MET A 102 12.60 -0.93 12.23
N LEU A 103 13.11 0.19 11.73
CA LEU A 103 12.33 1.29 11.17
C LEU A 103 12.51 1.30 9.65
N PHE A 104 11.41 1.47 8.92
CA PHE A 104 11.43 1.57 7.47
C PHE A 104 10.93 2.94 7.06
N MET A 105 11.75 3.71 6.34
CA MET A 105 11.41 5.06 5.89
C MET A 105 11.59 5.20 4.39
N LEU A 106 10.82 6.09 3.77
CA LEU A 106 11.04 6.42 2.36
C LEU A 106 12.42 7.08 2.17
N SER A 107 13.20 6.65 1.18
CA SER A 107 14.59 7.13 1.03
C SER A 107 14.69 8.64 0.77
N ARG A 108 13.74 9.17 -0.02
CA ARG A 108 13.60 10.60 -0.39
C ARG A 108 12.85 11.46 0.62
N ASP A 109 12.14 10.85 1.57
CA ASP A 109 11.47 11.55 2.67
C ASP A 109 11.57 10.71 3.94
N ARG A 110 12.58 11.01 4.75
CA ARG A 110 12.90 10.28 5.97
C ARG A 110 11.88 10.51 7.09
N ASN A 111 10.89 11.40 6.91
CA ASN A 111 9.81 11.58 7.90
C ASN A 111 8.64 10.62 7.65
N LEU A 112 8.66 9.89 6.54
CA LEU A 112 7.57 9.01 6.15
C LEU A 112 7.92 7.55 6.44
N GLU A 113 7.24 6.98 7.44
CA GLU A 113 7.31 5.56 7.77
C GLU A 113 6.57 4.74 6.70
N VAL A 114 7.22 3.67 6.21
CA VAL A 114 6.74 2.84 5.09
C VAL A 114 6.80 1.36 5.45
N THR A 115 6.19 0.99 6.57
CA THR A 115 6.29 -0.36 7.14
C THR A 115 5.83 -1.45 6.17
N SER A 116 4.76 -1.24 5.41
CA SER A 116 4.28 -2.19 4.39
C SER A 116 5.33 -2.49 3.31
N LEU A 117 6.13 -1.49 2.89
CA LEU A 117 7.25 -1.69 1.98
C LEU A 117 8.40 -2.45 2.65
N GLY A 118 8.65 -2.18 3.92
CA GLY A 118 9.60 -2.94 4.74
C GLY A 118 9.26 -4.43 4.81
N VAL A 119 7.99 -4.75 5.11
CA VAL A 119 7.50 -6.13 5.10
C VAL A 119 7.65 -6.76 3.72
N ALA A 120 7.27 -6.05 2.65
CA ALA A 120 7.38 -6.54 1.28
C ALA A 120 8.84 -6.93 0.94
N SER A 121 9.81 -6.12 1.39
CA SER A 121 11.23 -6.41 1.20
C SER A 121 11.70 -7.67 1.95
N ASN A 122 11.18 -7.92 3.14
CA ASN A 122 11.57 -9.06 3.97
C ASN A 122 11.03 -10.41 3.43
N ILE A 123 9.92 -10.38 2.70
CA ILE A 123 9.24 -11.59 2.18
C ILE A 123 9.38 -11.77 0.66
N ASP A 124 10.27 -11.01 0.01
CA ASP A 124 10.49 -11.03 -1.46
C ASP A 124 9.17 -10.83 -2.25
N SER A 125 8.33 -9.89 -1.80
CA SER A 125 7.02 -9.57 -2.38
C SER A 125 7.05 -8.24 -3.13
N HIS A 126 6.07 -8.03 -4.01
CA HIS A 126 5.84 -6.73 -4.64
C HIS A 126 4.95 -5.85 -3.74
N ALA A 127 5.08 -4.54 -3.89
CA ALA A 127 4.15 -3.57 -3.35
C ALA A 127 3.17 -3.10 -4.43
N ILE A 128 1.94 -2.79 -4.04
CA ILE A 128 0.98 -2.02 -4.85
C ILE A 128 0.74 -0.70 -4.14
N SER A 129 1.00 0.42 -4.80
CA SER A 129 0.82 1.76 -4.22
C SER A 129 -0.29 2.54 -4.91
N PHE A 130 -1.02 3.33 -4.14
CA PHE A 130 -1.88 4.38 -4.67
C PHE A 130 -1.02 5.47 -5.29
N LEU A 131 -1.39 5.97 -6.46
CA LEU A 131 -0.67 7.06 -7.13
C LEU A 131 -1.04 8.44 -6.55
N SER A 132 -1.06 8.56 -5.23
CA SER A 132 -1.45 9.79 -4.50
C SER A 132 -0.43 10.92 -4.54
N HIS A 133 0.81 10.56 -4.86
CA HIS A 133 1.94 11.44 -4.97
C HIS A 133 2.94 10.81 -5.94
N ASN A 134 3.81 11.63 -6.54
CA ASN A 134 4.97 11.18 -7.30
C ASN A 134 5.94 10.31 -6.47
N ASN A 135 5.66 10.16 -5.16
CA ASN A 135 6.39 9.28 -4.29
C ASN A 135 6.16 7.79 -4.56
N TRP A 136 5.12 7.48 -5.31
CA TRP A 136 4.62 6.12 -5.50
C TRP A 136 4.62 5.69 -6.96
N ALA A 137 4.97 6.60 -7.87
CA ALA A 137 5.07 6.36 -9.31
C ALA A 137 6.27 5.50 -9.71
N SER A 138 7.29 5.40 -8.86
CA SER A 138 8.54 4.69 -9.19
C SER A 138 8.42 3.19 -9.00
N ASN A 139 9.04 2.42 -9.90
CA ASN A 139 9.30 1.00 -9.73
C ASN A 139 10.79 0.73 -10.04
N PRO A 140 11.62 0.34 -9.04
CA PRO A 140 11.26 0.10 -7.63
C PRO A 140 11.06 1.39 -6.81
N ILE A 141 10.55 1.26 -5.58
CA ILE A 141 10.59 2.30 -4.54
C ILE A 141 11.78 2.02 -3.61
N SER A 142 12.69 2.98 -3.49
CA SER A 142 13.82 2.89 -2.56
C SER A 142 13.41 3.31 -1.14
N ILE A 143 13.62 2.44 -0.17
CA ILE A 143 13.39 2.65 1.27
C ILE A 143 14.69 2.52 2.05
N VAL A 144 14.74 3.07 3.26
CA VAL A 144 15.80 2.82 4.21
C VAL A 144 15.29 2.03 5.39
N ARG A 145 15.94 0.90 5.63
CA ARG A 145 15.82 0.10 6.84
C ARG A 145 16.86 0.59 7.84
N GLN A 146 16.42 0.99 9.03
CA GLN A 146 17.28 1.31 10.16
C GLN A 146 17.10 0.28 11.27
N TRP A 147 18.18 -0.12 11.92
CA TRP A 147 18.11 -0.96 13.12
C TRP A 147 19.29 -0.73 14.05
N GLU A 148 19.14 -1.16 15.30
CA GLU A 148 20.22 -1.18 16.28
C GLU A 148 20.90 -2.56 16.27
N GLU A 149 22.23 -2.56 16.18
CA GLU A 149 23.06 -3.77 16.28
C GLU A 149 24.32 -3.43 17.07
N ASN A 150 24.55 -4.12 18.20
CA ASN A 150 25.69 -3.91 19.10
C ASN A 150 25.84 -2.44 19.58
N GLU A 151 24.73 -1.82 20.03
CA GLU A 151 24.67 -0.41 20.47
C GLU A 151 25.01 0.62 19.36
N GLU A 152 25.10 0.17 18.10
CA GLU A 152 25.30 1.03 16.95
C GLU A 152 24.06 1.05 16.04
N TRP A 153 23.70 2.24 15.58
CA TRP A 153 22.69 2.40 14.54
C TRP A 153 23.24 1.98 13.18
N LYS A 154 22.52 1.09 12.51
CA LYS A 154 22.78 0.61 11.15
C LYS A 154 21.68 1.10 10.21
N GLU A 155 22.07 1.35 8.96
CA GLU A 155 21.13 1.64 7.88
C GLU A 155 21.44 0.80 6.66
N GLN A 156 20.39 0.47 5.90
CA GLN A 156 20.50 -0.17 4.59
C GLN A 156 19.48 0.45 3.64
N LEU A 157 19.95 0.84 2.45
CA LEU A 157 19.09 1.20 1.33
C LEU A 157 18.60 -0.09 0.66
N ILE A 158 17.28 -0.18 0.45
CA ILE A 158 16.61 -1.35 -0.13
C ILE A 158 15.65 -0.87 -1.22
N ASP A 159 15.68 -1.52 -2.38
CA ASP A 159 14.74 -1.28 -3.46
C ASP A 159 13.61 -2.31 -3.42
N VAL A 160 12.37 -1.83 -3.31
CA VAL A 160 11.16 -2.66 -3.24
C VAL A 160 10.42 -2.58 -4.58
N PRO A 161 10.19 -3.71 -5.28
CA PRO A 161 9.37 -3.73 -6.48
C PRO A 161 7.98 -3.16 -6.21
N ASN A 162 7.50 -2.26 -7.07
CA ASN A 162 6.25 -1.54 -6.88
C ASN A 162 5.40 -1.53 -8.15
N ILE A 163 4.08 -1.56 -7.96
CA ILE A 163 3.09 -1.45 -9.03
C ILE A 163 2.19 -0.28 -8.66
N SER A 164 2.14 0.74 -9.51
CA SER A 164 1.26 1.91 -9.36
C SER A 164 0.48 2.25 -10.61
N SER A 165 0.73 1.54 -11.72
CA SER A 165 -0.03 1.57 -12.96
C SER A 165 0.01 0.19 -13.65
N LEU A 166 -0.86 -0.02 -14.64
CA LEU A 166 -0.92 -1.24 -15.47
C LEU A 166 -0.09 -1.13 -16.78
N GLU A 167 0.75 -0.10 -16.92
CA GLU A 167 1.56 0.14 -18.13
C GLU A 167 2.68 -0.90 -18.36
#